data_AF-A0A2V4DWZ3-F1
#
_entry.id   AF-A0A2V4DWZ3-F1
#
_cell.length_a   1.000
_cell.length_b   1.000
_cell.length_c   1.000
_cell.angle_alpha   90.00
_cell.angle_beta   90.00
_cell.angle_gamma   90.00
#
_symmetry.space_group_name_H-M   'P 1'
#
loop_
_entity.id
_entity.type
_entity.pdbx_description
1 polymer ?
#
loop_
_entity_poly.entity_id
_entity_poly.type
_entity_poly.pdbx_seq_one_letter_code
_entity_poly.pdbx_strand_id
1 'polypeptide(L)'
;MKLLVKFLSVFLLALVLTACFSDDNTPEVVAEKFIKDAYSGDIEGTFDALYVPYFHIPGAVYIPNELKTKGVDVNDLIKSKLKIAIDKAVATTKENGGIDRVELSNTEYNNDHTRANIKTTIIFKNGTDNKSDFSLIKVDGKWLINME
;
A
#
# COMPACT_ATOMS: atom_id res chain seq x y z
N MET A 1 -36.31 -33.03 21.49
CA MET A 1 -35.06 -32.96 20.68
C MET A 1 -35.25 -32.69 19.17
N LYS A 2 -36.46 -32.53 18.60
CA LYS A 2 -36.63 -32.25 17.15
C LYS A 2 -36.78 -30.78 16.76
N LEU A 3 -36.99 -29.89 17.74
CA LEU A 3 -37.16 -28.44 17.51
C LEU A 3 -35.85 -27.66 17.60
N LEU A 4 -34.92 -28.07 18.46
CA LEU A 4 -33.61 -27.41 18.62
C LEU A 4 -32.70 -27.59 17.39
N VAL A 5 -32.81 -28.70 16.67
CA VAL A 5 -32.00 -28.98 15.47
C VAL A 5 -32.44 -28.11 14.28
N LYS A 6 -33.73 -27.72 14.23
CA LYS A 6 -34.25 -26.86 13.15
C LYS A 6 -33.81 -25.41 13.28
N PHE A 7 -33.67 -24.89 14.51
CA PHE A 7 -33.17 -23.53 14.74
C PHE A 7 -31.66 -23.41 14.50
N LEU A 8 -30.89 -24.49 14.75
CA LEU A 8 -29.44 -24.50 14.49
C LEU A 8 -29.10 -24.47 12.99
N SER A 9 -29.96 -25.07 12.15
CA SER A 9 -29.73 -25.15 10.70
C SER A 9 -30.00 -23.83 9.95
N VAL A 10 -30.82 -22.93 10.51
CA VAL A 10 -31.13 -21.63 9.87
C VAL A 10 -30.11 -20.56 10.27
N PHE A 11 -29.50 -20.66 11.46
CA PHE A 11 -28.48 -19.73 11.92
C PHE A 11 -27.14 -19.87 11.17
N LEU A 12 -26.82 -21.08 10.67
CA LEU A 12 -25.57 -21.37 9.96
C LEU A 12 -25.49 -20.77 8.55
N LEU A 13 -26.61 -20.42 7.91
CA LEU A 13 -26.60 -19.80 6.58
C LEU A 13 -26.38 -18.27 6.60
N ALA A 14 -26.58 -17.62 7.74
CA ALA A 14 -26.38 -16.17 7.87
C ALA A 14 -24.90 -15.79 8.13
N LEU A 15 -24.04 -16.76 8.48
CA LEU A 15 -22.64 -16.50 8.83
C LEU A 15 -21.67 -16.49 7.63
N VAL A 16 -22.16 -16.70 6.40
CA VAL A 16 -21.31 -16.81 5.20
C VAL A 16 -21.06 -15.45 4.53
N LEU A 17 -21.66 -14.36 5.01
CA LEU A 17 -21.55 -13.03 4.37
C LEU A 17 -20.61 -12.04 5.07
N THR A 18 -19.88 -12.43 6.12
CA THR A 18 -18.87 -11.56 6.75
C THR A 18 -17.43 -11.82 6.27
N ALA A 19 -17.27 -12.54 5.15
CA ALA A 19 -15.98 -12.67 4.47
C ALA A 19 -15.71 -11.57 3.43
N CYS A 20 -16.39 -10.41 3.52
CA CYS A 20 -15.69 -9.17 3.22
C CYS A 20 -14.65 -9.01 4.33
N PHE A 21 -13.54 -9.74 4.18
CA PHE A 21 -12.31 -9.46 4.90
C PHE A 21 -12.13 -7.95 4.81
N SER A 22 -12.17 -7.29 5.95
CA SER A 22 -11.45 -6.03 6.13
C SER A 22 -9.97 -6.40 5.96
N ASP A 23 -9.57 -6.66 4.71
CA ASP A 23 -8.21 -7.01 4.34
C ASP A 23 -7.42 -5.73 4.52
N ASP A 24 -6.55 -5.71 5.52
CA ASP A 24 -5.59 -4.64 5.79
C ASP A 24 -4.53 -4.51 4.68
N ASN A 25 -4.65 -5.36 3.65
CA ASN A 25 -3.78 -5.47 2.50
C ASN A 25 -4.64 -5.48 1.22
N THR A 26 -5.42 -4.41 1.00
CA THR A 26 -6.00 -4.07 -0.31
C THR A 26 -5.15 -3.01 -1.02
N PRO A 27 -5.24 -2.87 -2.36
CA PRO A 27 -4.52 -1.83 -3.08
C PRO A 27 -4.75 -0.41 -2.54
N GLU A 28 -5.99 -0.11 -2.14
CA GLU A 28 -6.41 1.17 -1.60
C GLU A 28 -5.73 1.45 -0.26
N VAL A 29 -5.73 0.47 0.65
CA VAL A 29 -5.08 0.59 1.96
C VAL A 29 -3.57 0.77 1.81
N VAL A 30 -2.93 0.03 0.91
CA VAL A 30 -1.49 0.15 0.64
C VAL A 30 -1.16 1.53 0.06
N ALA A 31 -1.94 2.02 -0.91
CA ALA A 31 -1.73 3.35 -1.50
C ALA A 31 -1.92 4.47 -0.47
N GLU A 32 -2.97 4.40 0.35
CA GLU A 32 -3.21 5.39 1.41
C GLU A 32 -2.09 5.39 2.44
N LYS A 33 -1.65 4.21 2.89
CA LYS A 33 -0.53 4.07 3.83
C LYS A 33 0.76 4.64 3.25
N PHE A 34 1.09 4.28 2.00
CA PHE A 34 2.28 4.79 1.31
C PHE A 34 2.30 6.32 1.26
N ILE A 35 1.17 6.97 0.92
CA ILE A 35 1.05 8.43 0.93
C ILE A 35 1.29 8.99 2.34
N LYS A 36 0.64 8.42 3.36
CA LYS A 36 0.75 8.89 4.75
C LYS A 36 2.19 8.79 5.26
N ASP A 37 2.85 7.66 5.01
CA ASP A 37 4.24 7.43 5.41
C ASP A 37 5.17 8.42 4.69
N ALA A 38 5.04 8.57 3.38
CA ALA A 38 5.88 9.47 2.59
C ALA A 38 5.74 10.95 3.02
N TYR A 39 4.51 11.42 3.25
CA TYR A 39 4.26 12.82 3.62
C TYR A 39 4.50 13.12 5.11
N SER A 40 4.58 12.09 5.96
CA SER A 40 4.96 12.21 7.38
C SER A 40 6.47 12.04 7.62
N GLY A 41 7.21 11.53 6.63
CA GLY A 41 8.65 11.33 6.73
C GLY A 41 9.06 9.92 7.16
N ASP A 42 8.15 8.96 7.18
CA ASP A 42 8.44 7.57 7.53
C ASP A 42 9.11 6.84 6.34
N ILE A 43 10.44 6.88 6.33
CA ILE A 43 11.26 6.25 5.28
C ILE A 43 11.10 4.74 5.27
N GLU A 44 11.01 4.10 6.44
CA GLU A 44 10.91 2.65 6.56
C GLU A 44 9.54 2.18 6.09
N GLY A 45 8.46 2.80 6.58
CA GLY A 45 7.11 2.48 6.15
C GLY A 45 6.89 2.70 4.64
N THR A 46 7.47 3.77 4.09
CA THR A 46 7.43 4.04 2.65
C THR A 46 8.21 2.98 1.87
N PHE A 47 9.40 2.59 2.33
CA PHE A 47 10.25 1.59 1.69
C PHE A 47 9.61 0.20 1.69
N ASP A 48 9.02 -0.21 2.81
CA ASP A 48 8.37 -1.51 3.00
C ASP A 48 7.16 -1.72 2.07
N ALA A 49 6.54 -0.63 1.61
CA ALA A 49 5.42 -0.66 0.69
C ALA A 49 5.84 -0.79 -0.79
N LEU A 50 7.14 -0.70 -1.13
CA LEU A 50 7.62 -0.71 -2.52
C LEU A 50 7.90 -2.13 -3.02
N TYR A 51 7.52 -2.38 -4.27
CA TYR A 51 8.03 -3.46 -5.09
C TYR A 51 9.04 -2.89 -6.10
N VAL A 52 10.27 -3.39 -6.07
CA VAL A 52 11.32 -2.98 -7.00
C VAL A 52 11.76 -4.19 -7.85
N PRO A 53 11.35 -4.28 -9.13
CA PRO A 53 11.48 -5.50 -9.95
C PRO A 53 12.92 -5.96 -10.15
N TYR A 54 13.88 -5.04 -10.19
CA TYR A 54 15.30 -5.35 -10.40
C TYR A 54 15.99 -6.01 -9.20
N PHE A 55 15.30 -6.16 -8.07
CA PHE A 55 15.84 -6.80 -6.86
C PHE A 55 15.07 -8.06 -6.44
N HIS A 56 14.29 -8.65 -7.36
CA HIS A 56 13.48 -9.82 -7.09
C HIS A 56 14.31 -11.15 -7.04
N ILE A 57 14.71 -11.66 -5.86
CA ILE A 57 15.05 -13.09 -5.60
C ILE A 57 13.85 -14.01 -5.20
N PRO A 58 13.44 -15.01 -6.02
CA PRO A 58 12.40 -16.02 -5.74
C PRO A 58 12.22 -16.41 -4.25
N GLY A 59 11.15 -15.96 -3.59
CA GLY A 59 10.71 -16.40 -2.25
C GLY A 59 11.04 -15.51 -1.06
N ALA A 60 11.50 -14.26 -1.25
CA ALA A 60 11.71 -13.30 -0.17
C ALA A 60 10.84 -12.07 -0.40
N VAL A 61 9.79 -11.82 0.39
CA VAL A 61 8.96 -10.59 0.31
C VAL A 61 9.86 -9.34 0.15
N TYR A 62 9.76 -8.64 -0.97
CA TYR A 62 10.91 -8.37 -1.86
C TYR A 62 11.52 -6.96 -1.82
N ILE A 63 12.51 -6.78 -0.93
CA ILE A 63 13.91 -6.51 -1.31
C ILE A 63 14.73 -7.42 -0.38
N PRO A 64 15.71 -8.23 -0.85
CA PRO A 64 16.40 -9.15 0.06
C PRO A 64 17.02 -8.34 1.19
N ASN A 65 16.72 -8.73 2.43
CA ASN A 65 17.04 -7.95 3.62
C ASN A 65 18.52 -7.56 3.73
N GLU A 66 19.43 -8.17 2.95
CA GLU A 66 20.82 -7.73 2.82
C GLU A 66 21.38 -8.05 1.42
N LEU A 67 21.00 -7.29 0.38
CA LEU A 67 21.77 -7.31 -0.88
C LEU A 67 23.05 -6.48 -0.70
N LYS A 68 24.13 -7.15 -0.34
CA LYS A 68 25.46 -6.53 -0.28
C LYS A 68 26.17 -6.70 -1.62
N THR A 69 26.13 -5.69 -2.48
CA THR A 69 26.96 -5.66 -3.69
C THR A 69 28.24 -4.91 -3.39
N LYS A 70 29.41 -5.58 -3.45
CA LYS A 70 30.73 -4.93 -3.26
C LYS A 70 30.85 -4.13 -1.95
N GLY A 71 30.23 -4.58 -0.87
CA GLY A 71 30.25 -3.91 0.44
C GLY A 71 29.25 -2.75 0.59
N VAL A 72 28.41 -2.48 -0.43
CA VAL A 72 27.30 -1.53 -0.36
C VAL A 72 26.01 -2.29 -0.10
N ASP A 73 25.29 -1.89 0.95
CA ASP A 73 23.93 -2.34 1.17
C ASP A 73 23.00 -1.62 0.18
N VAL A 74 22.41 -2.40 -0.73
CA VAL A 74 21.48 -1.89 -1.75
C VAL A 74 20.24 -1.28 -1.10
N ASN A 75 19.80 -1.77 0.06
CA ASN A 75 18.64 -1.25 0.76
C ASN A 75 18.92 0.18 1.24
N ASP A 76 20.09 0.42 1.84
CA ASP A 76 20.53 1.76 2.23
C ASP A 76 20.64 2.71 1.03
N LEU A 77 21.11 2.20 -0.12
CA LEU A 77 21.16 2.99 -1.34
C LEU A 77 19.76 3.38 -1.83
N ILE A 78 18.79 2.47 -1.81
CA ILE A 78 17.41 2.77 -2.20
C ILE A 78 16.78 3.72 -1.19
N LYS A 79 16.92 3.47 0.11
CA LYS A 79 16.41 4.33 1.18
C LYS A 79 16.99 5.74 1.11
N SER A 80 18.28 5.89 0.80
CA SER A 80 18.89 7.22 0.64
C SER A 80 18.32 8.00 -0.56
N LYS A 81 18.00 7.33 -1.66
CA LYS A 81 17.32 7.94 -2.81
C LYS A 81 15.86 8.27 -2.48
N LEU A 82 15.17 7.34 -1.83
CA LEU A 82 13.78 7.51 -1.38
C LEU A 82 13.65 8.70 -0.42
N LYS A 83 14.62 8.87 0.48
CA LYS A 83 14.68 10.00 1.41
C LYS A 83 14.61 11.35 0.71
N ILE A 84 15.22 11.52 -0.46
CA ILE A 84 15.16 12.80 -1.21
C ILE A 84 13.70 13.11 -1.62
N ALA A 85 12.97 12.11 -2.11
CA ALA A 85 11.57 12.26 -2.49
C ALA A 85 10.67 12.51 -1.27
N ILE A 86 10.92 11.79 -0.18
CA ILE A 86 10.21 11.94 1.10
C ILE A 86 10.47 13.33 1.71
N ASP A 87 11.71 13.81 1.72
CA ASP A 87 12.04 15.14 2.25
C ASP A 87 11.30 16.24 1.48
N LYS A 88 11.17 16.08 0.15
CA LYS A 88 10.34 16.97 -0.68
C LYS A 88 8.86 16.86 -0.30
N ALA A 89 8.32 15.65 -0.15
CA ALA A 89 6.93 15.46 0.26
C ALA A 89 6.65 16.11 1.62
N VAL A 90 7.53 15.91 2.61
CA VAL A 90 7.44 16.52 3.95
C VAL A 90 7.51 18.05 3.87
N ALA A 91 8.38 18.61 3.04
CA ALA A 91 8.43 20.06 2.81
C ALA A 91 7.11 20.57 2.23
N THR A 92 6.57 19.90 1.21
CA THR A 92 5.25 20.19 0.65
C THR A 92 4.15 20.10 1.70
N THR A 93 4.14 19.06 2.55
CA THR A 93 3.19 18.94 3.66
C THR A 93 3.24 20.18 4.55
N LYS A 94 4.43 20.62 4.95
CA LYS A 94 4.62 21.77 5.85
C LYS A 94 4.18 23.08 5.20
N GLU A 95 4.58 23.33 3.96
CA GLU A 95 4.21 24.52 3.18
C GLU A 95 2.69 24.66 3.01
N ASN A 96 1.98 23.52 2.92
CA ASN A 96 0.54 23.49 2.75
C ASN A 96 -0.26 23.31 4.06
N GLY A 97 0.40 23.42 5.22
CA GLY A 97 -0.23 23.37 6.53
C GLY A 97 -0.64 21.97 7.01
N GLY A 98 -0.17 20.91 6.36
CA GLY A 98 -0.51 19.53 6.62
C GLY A 98 -1.47 18.92 5.59
N ILE A 99 -1.59 17.60 5.61
CA ILE A 99 -2.65 16.89 4.88
C ILE A 99 -3.97 17.08 5.63
N ASP A 100 -5.03 17.38 4.90
CA ASP A 100 -6.41 17.32 5.38
C ASP A 100 -6.95 15.89 5.20
N ARG A 101 -6.93 15.40 3.96
CA ARG A 101 -7.39 14.04 3.61
C ARG A 101 -6.76 13.52 2.32
N VAL A 102 -6.88 12.21 2.11
CA VAL A 102 -6.52 11.53 0.87
C VAL A 102 -7.80 10.98 0.26
N GLU A 103 -8.05 11.29 -1.00
CA GLU A 103 -9.16 10.75 -1.79
C GLU A 103 -8.61 9.75 -2.81
N LEU A 104 -9.18 8.54 -2.84
CA LEU A 104 -8.81 7.49 -3.77
C LEU A 104 -9.97 7.30 -4.77
N SER A 105 -9.66 7.18 -6.05
CA SER A 105 -10.62 6.78 -7.07
C SER A 105 -10.98 5.31 -6.94
N ASN A 106 -11.96 4.87 -7.73
CA ASN A 106 -12.17 3.44 -7.95
C ASN A 106 -10.88 2.78 -8.46
N THR A 107 -10.57 1.61 -7.92
CA THR A 107 -9.40 0.82 -8.31
C THR A 107 -9.67 0.07 -9.61
N GLU A 108 -8.75 0.21 -10.56
CA GLU A 108 -8.78 -0.49 -11.84
C GLU A 108 -7.89 -1.73 -11.76
N TYR A 109 -8.52 -2.91 -11.62
CA TYR A 109 -7.81 -4.19 -11.60
C TYR A 109 -7.56 -4.73 -13.01
N ASN A 110 -6.46 -5.48 -13.17
CA ASN A 110 -6.31 -6.34 -14.32
C ASN A 110 -7.16 -7.63 -14.19
N ASN A 111 -7.29 -8.39 -15.27
CA ASN A 111 -8.20 -9.55 -15.34
C ASN A 111 -7.97 -10.62 -14.26
N ASP A 112 -6.72 -10.83 -13.83
CA ASP A 112 -6.35 -11.84 -12.83
C ASP A 112 -6.23 -11.29 -11.40
N HIS A 113 -6.53 -10.01 -11.18
CA HIS A 113 -6.43 -9.33 -9.89
C HIS A 113 -5.04 -9.42 -9.23
N THR A 114 -3.99 -9.41 -10.05
CA THR A 114 -2.58 -9.32 -9.60
C THR A 114 -1.98 -7.94 -9.78
N ARG A 115 -2.64 -7.05 -10.53
CA ARG A 115 -2.24 -5.65 -10.72
C ARG A 115 -3.45 -4.73 -10.52
N ALA A 116 -3.18 -3.53 -10.03
CA ALA A 116 -4.17 -2.50 -9.81
C ALA A 116 -3.59 -1.13 -10.16
N ASN A 117 -4.43 -0.23 -10.68
CA ASN A 117 -4.12 1.19 -10.80
C ASN A 117 -5.12 2.00 -9.97
N ILE A 118 -4.62 2.99 -9.25
CA ILE A 118 -5.43 3.87 -8.40
C ILE A 118 -5.03 5.31 -8.64
N LYS A 119 -6.00 6.17 -8.90
CA LYS A 119 -5.80 7.62 -8.91
C LYS A 119 -6.04 8.16 -7.51
N THR A 120 -5.17 9.04 -7.07
CA THR A 120 -5.20 9.61 -5.73
C THR A 120 -5.16 11.12 -5.81
N THR A 121 -5.88 11.77 -4.89
CA THR A 121 -5.84 13.21 -4.69
C THR A 121 -5.55 13.47 -3.22
N ILE A 122 -4.40 14.08 -2.95
CA ILE A 122 -3.99 14.50 -1.62
C ILE A 122 -4.48 15.94 -1.46
N ILE A 123 -5.35 16.16 -0.50
CA ILE A 123 -5.91 17.49 -0.22
C ILE A 123 -5.25 18.03 1.03
N PHE A 124 -4.65 19.21 0.90
CA PHE A 124 -3.95 19.87 2.00
C PHE A 124 -4.86 20.84 2.75
N LYS A 125 -4.48 21.19 3.99
CA LYS A 125 -5.28 22.07 4.85
C LYS A 125 -5.42 23.50 4.33
N ASN A 126 -4.49 23.97 3.50
CA ASN A 126 -4.62 25.26 2.82
C ASN A 126 -5.56 25.23 1.59
N GLY A 127 -6.15 24.08 1.26
CA GLY A 127 -7.10 23.90 0.17
C GLY A 127 -6.48 23.57 -1.19
N THR A 128 -5.15 23.48 -1.30
CA THR A 128 -4.50 22.98 -2.52
C THR A 128 -4.58 21.45 -2.59
N ASP A 129 -4.38 20.90 -3.78
CA ASP A 129 -4.34 19.46 -3.99
C ASP A 129 -3.11 19.02 -4.79
N ASN A 130 -2.74 17.75 -4.62
CA ASN A 130 -1.76 17.06 -5.44
C ASN A 130 -2.35 15.72 -5.92
N LYS A 131 -2.29 15.48 -7.23
CA LYS A 131 -2.84 14.29 -7.86
C LYS A 131 -1.73 13.35 -8.27
N SER A 132 -1.92 12.06 -8.06
CA SER A 132 -0.95 11.03 -8.40
C SER A 132 -1.64 9.73 -8.74
N ASP A 133 -1.07 9.00 -9.69
CA ASP A 133 -1.57 7.68 -10.08
C ASP A 133 -0.56 6.64 -9.58
N PHE A 134 -1.04 5.63 -8.86
CA PHE A 134 -0.24 4.52 -8.35
C PHE A 134 -0.54 3.24 -9.12
N SER A 135 0.53 2.61 -9.60
CA SER A 135 0.51 1.21 -10.05
C SER A 135 0.85 0.32 -8.86
N LEU A 136 0.08 -0.76 -8.67
CA LEU A 136 0.29 -1.74 -7.61
C LEU A 136 0.36 -3.14 -8.19
N ILE A 137 1.14 -3.99 -7.52
CA ILE A 137 1.34 -5.39 -7.87
C ILE A 137 1.16 -6.28 -6.65
N LYS A 138 0.54 -7.44 -6.83
CA LYS A 138 0.39 -8.47 -5.81
C LYS A 138 1.51 -9.50 -5.94
N VAL A 139 2.34 -9.61 -4.89
CA VAL A 139 3.45 -10.55 -4.79
C VAL A 139 3.25 -11.37 -3.52
N ASP A 140 3.21 -12.70 -3.63
CA ASP A 140 3.01 -13.61 -2.50
C ASP A 140 1.79 -13.26 -1.64
N GLY A 141 0.71 -12.82 -2.29
CA GLY A 141 -0.53 -12.39 -1.63
C GLY A 141 -0.51 -10.97 -1.05
N LYS A 142 0.62 -10.26 -1.08
CA LYS A 142 0.78 -8.88 -0.57
C LYS A 142 0.74 -7.86 -1.70
N TRP A 143 -0.02 -6.79 -1.52
CA TRP A 143 0.00 -5.66 -2.45
C TRP A 143 1.15 -4.71 -2.12
N LEU A 144 1.81 -4.22 -3.17
CA LEU A 144 2.95 -3.31 -3.08
C LEU A 144 2.82 -2.25 -4.17
N ILE A 145 3.37 -1.06 -3.92
CA ILE A 145 3.54 -0.01 -4.92
C ILE A 145 4.56 -0.50 -5.95
N ASN A 146 4.11 -0.65 -7.18
CA ASN A 146 4.92 -1.15 -8.29
C ASN A 146 5.78 -0.02 -8.85
N MET A 147 7.09 -0.09 -8.60
CA MET A 147 8.09 0.82 -9.16
C MET A 147 8.64 0.23 -10.47
N GLU A 148 7.78 0.15 -11.50
CA GLU A 148 8.14 -0.19 -12.88
C GLU A 148 8.54 1.06 -13.70
#